data_AF-A0A0L8VL76-F1
#
_entry.id   AF-A0A0L8VL76-F1
#
_cell.length_a   1.000
_cell.length_b   1.000
_cell.length_c   1.000
_cell.angle_alpha   90.00
_cell.angle_beta   90.00
_cell.angle_gamma   90.00
#
_symmetry.space_group_name_H-M   'P 1'
#
loop_
_entity.id
_entity.type
_entity.pdbx_description
1 polymer ?
#
loop_
_entity_poly.entity_id
_entity_poly.type
_entity_poly.pdbx_seq_one_letter_code
_entity_poly.pdbx_strand_id
1 'polypeptide(L)'
;MSGNPGSSLSALRPTPPERGSFPLDHDGECTKYMQEYLKCMQLVQNENAMNCRLLAKDYLRCRMDHQLMDYDEWSHLGLPEDAPGNNGKTIKDATDNK
;
A
#
# COMPACT_ATOMS: atom_id res chain seq x y z
N MET A 1 -27.29 -25.81 -36.15
CA MET A 1 -28.17 -24.70 -35.74
C MET A 1 -29.21 -25.33 -34.81
N SER A 2 -29.32 -25.09 -33.51
CA SER A 2 -28.94 -24.02 -32.59
C SER A 2 -28.73 -24.69 -31.21
N GLY A 3 -27.85 -24.31 -30.28
CA GLY A 3 -27.51 -22.96 -29.85
C GLY A 3 -28.45 -22.49 -28.74
N ASN A 4 -28.27 -23.00 -27.49
CA ASN A 4 -28.45 -22.24 -26.23
C ASN A 4 -28.36 -23.13 -24.96
N PRO A 5 -27.35 -22.93 -24.10
CA PRO A 5 -27.53 -23.00 -22.66
C PRO A 5 -27.39 -21.60 -22.10
N GLY A 6 -28.52 -20.94 -21.89
CA GLY A 6 -28.60 -19.68 -21.18
C GLY A 6 -28.41 -19.88 -19.68
N SER A 7 -27.34 -19.29 -19.17
CA SER A 7 -27.39 -18.38 -18.02
C SER A 7 -27.92 -18.93 -16.68
N SER A 8 -27.00 -19.45 -15.86
CA SER A 8 -27.10 -19.34 -14.40
C SER A 8 -25.71 -19.32 -13.72
N LEU A 9 -24.83 -18.44 -14.19
CA LEU A 9 -23.57 -18.11 -13.50
C LEU A 9 -23.78 -17.20 -12.26
N SER A 10 -25.02 -17.07 -11.77
CA SER A 10 -25.37 -16.15 -10.68
C SER A 10 -25.01 -16.64 -9.28
N ALA A 11 -24.31 -17.77 -9.12
CA ALA A 11 -23.98 -18.36 -7.81
C ALA A 11 -22.47 -18.50 -7.52
N LEU A 12 -21.58 -17.90 -8.30
CA LEU A 12 -20.14 -17.85 -8.02
C LEU A 12 -19.74 -16.52 -7.37
N ARG A 13 -20.58 -15.97 -6.49
CA ARG A 13 -20.13 -14.96 -5.52
C ARG A 13 -19.56 -15.74 -4.33
N PRO A 14 -18.25 -15.97 -4.25
CA PRO A 14 -17.68 -16.61 -3.08
C PRO A 14 -18.08 -15.81 -1.84
N THR A 15 -18.71 -16.47 -0.88
CA THR A 15 -18.94 -15.91 0.45
C THR A 15 -17.57 -15.59 1.06
N PRO A 16 -17.30 -14.35 1.51
CA PRO A 16 -16.08 -14.05 2.27
C PRO A 16 -16.08 -14.95 3.50
N PRO A 17 -15.12 -15.87 3.68
CA PRO A 17 -13.68 -15.62 3.82
C PRO A 17 -12.77 -16.50 2.93
N GLU A 18 -13.33 -17.21 1.96
CA GLU A 18 -12.64 -18.23 1.13
C GLU A 18 -11.52 -17.68 0.22
N ARG A 19 -11.37 -16.35 0.14
CA ARG A 19 -10.32 -15.69 -0.65
C ARG A 19 -9.28 -14.98 0.20
N GLY A 20 -9.35 -15.07 1.53
CA GLY A 20 -8.44 -14.38 2.44
C GLY A 20 -8.31 -12.90 2.10
N SER A 21 -9.04 -12.03 2.79
CA SER A 21 -8.58 -10.64 2.89
C SER A 21 -7.26 -10.69 3.65
N PHE A 22 -6.17 -10.91 2.92
CA PHE A 22 -4.83 -10.86 3.47
C PHE A 22 -4.77 -9.54 4.23
N PRO A 23 -4.49 -9.55 5.54
CA PRO A 23 -4.70 -8.38 6.41
C PRO A 23 -3.60 -7.37 6.11
N LEU A 24 -3.70 -6.72 4.95
CA LEU A 24 -2.74 -5.76 4.43
C LEU A 24 -2.82 -4.44 5.19
N ASP A 25 -3.90 -4.23 5.95
CA ASP A 25 -4.14 -3.15 6.90
C ASP A 25 -5.42 -3.51 7.71
N HIS A 26 -5.28 -4.24 8.82
CA HIS A 26 -6.43 -4.69 9.61
C HIS A 26 -7.04 -3.55 10.44
N ASP A 27 -6.19 -2.70 11.01
CA ASP A 27 -6.59 -1.67 11.98
C ASP A 27 -6.62 -0.25 11.40
N GLY A 28 -6.26 -0.11 10.12
CA GLY A 28 -6.32 1.18 9.42
C GLY A 28 -5.20 2.15 9.82
N GLU A 29 -4.08 1.65 10.34
CA GLU A 29 -2.95 2.42 10.88
C GLU A 29 -2.42 3.45 9.86
N CYS A 30 -2.37 3.08 8.58
CA CYS A 30 -1.85 3.92 7.49
C CYS A 30 -2.95 4.61 6.65
N THR A 31 -4.22 4.54 7.07
CA THR A 31 -5.37 5.08 6.32
C THR A 31 -5.25 6.58 6.04
N LYS A 32 -4.70 7.35 6.98
CA LYS A 32 -4.52 8.80 6.82
C LYS A 32 -3.65 9.13 5.60
N TYR A 33 -2.47 8.51 5.52
CA TYR A 33 -1.53 8.72 4.41
C TYR A 33 -2.10 8.22 3.08
N MET A 34 -2.82 7.09 3.12
CA MET A 34 -3.55 6.58 1.95
C MET A 34 -4.54 7.62 1.41
N GLN A 35 -5.35 8.21 2.28
CA GLN A 35 -6.36 9.20 1.88
C GLN A 35 -5.72 10.46 1.30
N GLU A 36 -4.62 10.95 1.90
CA GLU A 36 -3.87 12.10 1.38
C GLU A 36 -3.29 11.82 -0.01
N TYR A 37 -2.70 10.65 -0.22
CA TYR A 37 -2.20 10.22 -1.52
C TYR A 37 -3.31 10.12 -2.56
N LEU A 38 -4.43 9.44 -2.24
CA LEU A 38 -5.55 9.30 -3.17
C LEU A 38 -6.18 10.64 -3.53
N LYS A 39 -6.31 11.55 -2.55
CA LYS A 39 -6.77 12.92 -2.81
C LYS A 39 -5.83 13.66 -3.76
N CYS A 40 -4.52 13.50 -3.60
CA CYS A 40 -3.55 14.07 -4.52
C CYS A 40 -3.72 13.53 -5.94
N MET A 41 -3.82 12.21 -6.10
CA MET A 41 -4.01 11.56 -7.40
C MET A 41 -5.30 12.05 -8.09
N GLN A 42 -6.38 12.24 -7.34
CA GLN A 42 -7.63 12.80 -7.87
C GLN A 42 -7.45 14.26 -8.36
N LEU A 43 -6.69 15.08 -7.64
CA LEU A 43 -6.45 16.48 -8.02
C LEU A 43 -5.60 16.61 -9.29
N VAL A 44 -4.62 15.73 -9.47
CA VAL A 44 -3.73 15.73 -10.64
C VAL A 44 -4.25 14.85 -11.78
N GLN A 45 -5.52 14.43 -11.73
CA GLN A 45 -6.15 13.58 -12.76
C GLN A 45 -5.37 12.29 -13.04
N ASN A 46 -4.83 11.70 -11.98
CA ASN A 46 -4.05 10.46 -12.02
C ASN A 46 -2.75 10.56 -12.85
N GLU A 47 -2.25 11.78 -13.07
CA GLU A 47 -0.91 12.01 -13.62
C GLU A 47 0.19 11.70 -12.60
N ASN A 48 1.38 11.36 -13.09
CA ASN A 48 2.54 11.06 -12.26
C ASN A 48 3.22 12.33 -11.73
N ALA A 49 2.52 13.06 -10.87
CA ALA A 49 2.98 14.32 -10.32
C ALA A 49 3.91 14.11 -9.11
N MET A 50 4.99 14.92 -9.04
CA MET A 50 6.02 14.77 -8.00
C MET A 50 5.49 14.95 -6.57
N ASN A 51 4.52 15.84 -6.38
CA ASN A 51 3.85 16.04 -5.09
C ASN A 51 3.12 14.78 -4.61
N CYS A 52 2.47 14.02 -5.50
CA CYS A 52 1.78 12.79 -5.12
C CYS A 52 2.77 11.66 -4.83
N ARG A 53 3.95 11.65 -5.48
CA ARG A 53 5.01 10.68 -5.19
C ARG A 53 5.60 10.84 -3.79
N LEU A 54 5.67 12.07 -3.28
CA LEU A 54 6.08 12.30 -1.88
C LEU A 54 5.07 11.71 -0.90
N LEU A 55 3.77 11.91 -1.14
CA LEU A 55 2.71 11.33 -0.32
C LEU A 55 2.66 9.80 -0.43
N ALA A 56 2.94 9.25 -1.61
CA ALA A 56 3.08 7.81 -1.80
C ALA A 56 4.22 7.23 -0.95
N LYS A 57 5.32 7.97 -0.82
CA LYS A 57 6.46 7.57 0.03
C LYS A 57 6.07 7.50 1.49
N ASP A 58 5.36 8.49 2.01
CA ASP A 58 4.89 8.50 3.41
C ASP A 58 3.92 7.34 3.68
N TYR A 59 3.03 7.06 2.72
CA TYR A 59 2.12 5.92 2.81
C TYR A 59 2.86 4.57 2.84
N LEU A 60 3.82 4.35 1.94
CA LEU A 60 4.57 3.11 1.90
C LEU A 60 5.50 2.97 3.12
N ARG A 61 6.12 4.06 3.57
CA ARG A 61 6.92 4.09 4.80
C ARG A 61 6.11 3.65 6.01
N CYS A 62 4.90 4.20 6.20
CA CYS A 62 4.00 3.77 7.27
C CYS A 62 3.76 2.25 7.22
N ARG A 63 3.56 1.69 6.03
CA ARG A 63 3.29 0.26 5.89
C ARG A 63 4.52 -0.60 6.20
N MET A 64 5.71 -0.15 5.85
CA MET A 64 6.96 -0.82 6.21
C MET A 64 7.21 -0.75 7.73
N ASP A 65 7.00 0.42 8.34
CA ASP A 65 7.21 0.67 9.77
C ASP A 65 6.26 -0.18 10.64
N HIS A 66 5.03 -0.38 10.18
CA HIS A 66 4.02 -1.20 10.86
C HIS A 66 4.05 -2.68 10.44
N GLN A 67 5.07 -3.12 9.70
CA GLN A 67 5.23 -4.51 9.24
C GLN A 67 4.03 -5.02 8.40
N LEU A 68 3.31 -4.10 7.75
CA LEU A 68 2.22 -4.37 6.80
C LEU A 68 2.74 -4.62 5.37
N MET A 69 4.04 -4.42 5.17
CA MET A 69 4.78 -4.64 3.93
C MET A 69 6.27 -4.87 4.26
N ASP A 70 6.96 -5.70 3.49
CA ASP A 70 8.41 -5.85 3.58
C ASP A 70 9.11 -4.53 3.22
N TYR A 71 10.28 -4.31 3.82
CA TYR A 71 11.10 -3.15 3.49
C TYR A 71 11.68 -3.27 2.08
N ASP A 72 11.52 -2.23 1.27
CA ASP A 72 12.11 -2.14 -0.06
C ASP A 72 12.67 -0.72 -0.28
N GLU A 73 13.64 -0.61 -1.18
CA GLU A 73 14.30 0.66 -1.48
C GLU A 73 13.42 1.54 -2.38
N TRP A 74 13.47 2.86 -2.16
CA TRP A 74 12.67 3.82 -2.93
C TRP A 74 12.93 3.73 -4.44
N SER A 75 14.16 3.43 -4.84
CA SER A 75 14.55 3.28 -6.23
C SER A 75 13.86 2.09 -6.92
N HIS A 76 13.68 0.95 -6.23
CA HIS A 76 12.93 -0.20 -6.76
C HIS A 76 11.44 0.11 -6.91
N LEU A 77 10.91 0.91 -6.00
CA LEU A 77 9.52 1.37 -6.01
C LEU A 77 9.29 2.54 -6.99
N GLY A 78 10.34 3.01 -7.67
CA GLY A 78 10.27 4.15 -8.56
C GLY A 78 9.83 5.41 -7.82
N LEU A 79 10.34 5.66 -6.62
CA LEU A 79 10.09 6.85 -5.80
C LEU A 79 11.38 7.68 -5.63
N PRO A 80 11.27 9.00 -5.42
CA PRO A 80 12.43 9.85 -5.21
C PRO A 80 13.15 9.50 -3.90
N GLU A 81 14.48 9.43 -3.95
CA GLU A 81 15.31 9.18 -2.78
C GLU A 81 15.20 10.32 -1.76
N ASP A 82 15.37 9.98 -0.47
CA ASP A 82 15.54 10.98 0.57
C ASP A 82 16.86 11.74 0.31
N ALA A 83 16.85 13.07 0.43
CA ALA A 83 18.09 13.84 0.36
C ALA A 83 19.06 13.34 1.44
N PRO A 84 20.37 13.21 1.15
CA PRO A 84 21.35 12.70 2.10
C PRO A 84 21.48 13.68 3.26
N GLY A 85 20.72 13.48 4.34
CA GLY A 85 20.72 14.40 5.48
C GLY A 85 19.62 14.21 6.52
N ASN A 86 18.60 13.39 6.27
CA ASN A 86 17.59 13.08 7.29
C ASN A 86 17.34 11.57 7.35
N ASN A 87 18.39 10.86 7.77
CA ASN A 87 18.29 9.45 8.11
C ASN A 87 17.31 9.33 9.26
N GLY A 88 16.12 8.80 8.94
CA GLY A 88 15.21 8.22 9.91
C GLY A 88 16.04 7.44 10.90
N LYS A 89 15.90 7.85 12.16
CA LYS A 89 16.48 7.24 13.35
C LYS A 89 16.23 5.74 13.26
N THR A 90 17.17 5.00 12.71
CA THR A 90 17.24 3.55 12.84
C THR A 90 17.31 3.35 14.34
N ILE A 91 16.30 2.71 14.89
CA ILE A 91 16.24 2.34 16.30
C ILE A 91 17.44 1.41 16.53
N LYS A 92 18.56 2.02 16.91
CA LYS A 92 19.72 1.39 17.51
C LYS A 92 19.67 1.79 18.99
N ASP A 93 18.85 1.08 19.76
CA ASP A 93 18.91 1.05 21.23
C ASP A 93 18.34 -0.32 21.63
N ALA A 94 19.18 -1.36 21.72
CA ALA A 94 19.68 -1.92 22.99
C ALA A 94 18.55 -2.59 23.80
N THR A 95 18.50 -3.92 23.98
CA THR A 95 19.22 -4.71 25.00
C THR A 95 18.48 -6.08 25.03
N ASP A 96 19.09 -7.26 25.02
CA ASP A 96 19.84 -7.83 26.15
C ASP A 96 20.72 -8.98 25.66
N ASN A 97 21.96 -8.93 26.14
CA ASN A 97 22.95 -9.96 26.03
C ASN A 97 22.94 -10.69 27.39
N LYS A 98 22.23 -11.82 27.50
CA LYS A 98 22.47 -12.85 28.51
C LYS A 98 21.86 -14.21 28.14
#